data_AF-A0A4Y2RTQ3-F1
#
_entry.id   AF-A0A4Y2RTQ3-F1
#
_cell.length_a   1.000
_cell.length_b   1.000
_cell.length_c   1.000
_cell.angle_alpha   90.00
_cell.angle_beta   90.00
_cell.angle_gamma   90.00
#
_symmetry.space_group_name_H-M   'P 1'
#
loop_
_entity.id
_entity.type
_entity.pdbx_description
1 polymer ?
#
loop_
_entity_poly.entity_id
_entity_poly.type
_entity_poly.pdbx_seq_one_letter_code
_entity_poly.pdbx_strand_id
1 'polypeptide(L)'
;MLHIIASWQGKLDCSNSVLQAEIFAIRMALRAASSLRRPIKIWTDSLSSLMAILNPKPHHSMVCEIQTLLFSHKHIHLRWLKAHVSYLGNECADQLAKEVITKGDPFLLPKPLSYLKSEIKSAALSIWQDNWDNGETGRSTHDIGPRVSNKPVGWNREEIMFVTGHWPFPSYFHRFNLRTHGNCSC
;
A
#
# COMPACT_ATOMS: atom_id res chain seq x y z
N MET A 1 28.00 14.39 25.33
CA MET A 1 26.68 13.86 25.70
C MET A 1 25.62 14.67 24.95
N LEU A 2 24.83 14.05 24.07
CA LEU A 2 23.71 14.73 23.40
C LEU A 2 22.66 15.05 24.48
N HIS A 3 22.39 16.33 24.71
CA HIS A 3 21.35 16.75 25.64
C HIS A 3 20.01 16.69 24.91
N ILE A 4 19.20 15.66 25.19
CA ILE A 4 17.84 15.55 24.65
C ILE A 4 16.97 16.59 25.36
N ILE A 5 16.52 17.59 24.60
CA ILE A 5 15.71 18.70 25.13
C ILE A 5 14.21 18.32 25.16
N ALA A 6 13.78 17.47 24.24
CA ALA A 6 12.43 16.94 24.16
C ALA A 6 12.44 15.63 23.37
N SER A 7 11.49 14.74 23.68
CA SER A 7 11.21 13.54 22.91
C SER A 7 9.70 13.37 22.73
N TRP A 8 9.29 12.77 21.63
CA TRP A 8 7.91 12.44 21.34
C TRP A 8 7.87 11.09 20.62
N GLN A 9 6.87 10.28 20.94
CA GLN A 9 6.63 8.98 20.32
C GLN A 9 5.12 8.73 20.23
N GLY A 10 4.69 8.00 19.20
CA GLY A 10 3.30 7.57 19.06
C GLY A 10 3.23 6.24 18.32
N LYS A 11 2.48 5.27 18.87
CA LYS A 11 2.34 3.95 18.27
C LYS A 11 1.33 3.98 17.13
N LEU A 12 1.80 3.81 15.90
CA LEU A 12 0.91 3.72 14.74
C LEU A 12 0.30 2.33 14.60
N ASP A 13 -0.81 2.25 13.87
CA ASP A 13 -1.46 0.98 13.55
C ASP A 13 -0.62 0.16 12.57
N CYS A 14 -0.71 -1.18 12.63
CA CYS A 14 0.06 -2.06 11.74
C CYS A 14 -0.31 -1.90 10.25
N SER A 15 -1.46 -1.28 9.94
CA SER A 15 -1.85 -0.93 8.57
C SER A 15 -1.14 0.31 8.03
N ASN A 16 -0.50 1.12 8.87
CA ASN A 16 0.27 2.28 8.41
C ASN A 16 1.61 1.84 7.81
N SER A 17 2.02 2.49 6.72
CA SER A 17 3.30 2.19 6.08
C SER A 17 4.47 2.87 6.79
N VAL A 18 5.67 2.32 6.62
CA VAL A 18 6.92 2.93 7.11
C VAL A 18 7.05 4.37 6.59
N LEU A 19 6.82 4.60 5.30
CA LEU A 19 6.85 5.95 4.71
C LEU A 19 5.89 6.92 5.42
N GLN A 20 4.69 6.45 5.79
CA GLN A 20 3.71 7.27 6.50
C GLN A 20 4.19 7.61 7.92
N ALA A 21 4.82 6.66 8.61
CA ALA A 21 5.43 6.87 9.93
C ALA A 21 6.56 7.90 9.87
N GLU A 22 7.45 7.78 8.89
CA GLU A 22 8.59 8.68 8.68
C GLU A 22 8.14 10.12 8.36
N ILE A 23 7.20 10.28 7.42
CA ILE A 23 6.60 11.59 7.10
C ILE A 23 5.93 12.19 8.34
N PHE A 24 5.23 11.36 9.12
CA PHE A 24 4.57 11.82 10.33
C PHE A 24 5.55 12.26 11.41
N ALA A 25 6.66 11.54 11.61
CA ALA A 25 7.73 11.91 12.52
C ALA A 25 8.35 13.26 12.13
N ILE A 26 8.64 13.46 10.83
CA ILE A 26 9.14 14.75 10.31
C ILE A 26 8.13 15.88 10.57
N ARG A 27 6.84 15.64 10.36
CA ARG A 27 5.79 16.62 10.65
C ARG A 27 5.79 17.02 12.14
N MET A 28 5.87 16.05 13.05
CA MET A 28 5.90 16.32 14.49
C MET A 28 7.15 17.10 14.89
N ALA A 29 8.32 16.72 14.37
CA ALA A 29 9.57 17.44 14.60
C ALA A 29 9.51 18.88 14.07
N LEU A 30 8.90 19.10 12.90
CA LEU A 30 8.70 20.44 12.34
C LEU A 30 7.78 21.29 13.21
N ARG A 31 6.62 20.76 13.62
CA ARG A 31 5.69 21.49 14.50
C ARG A 31 6.34 21.87 15.82
N ALA A 32 7.12 20.98 16.41
CA ALA A 32 7.88 21.28 17.62
C ALA A 32 8.94 22.37 17.36
N ALA A 33 9.69 22.26 16.26
CA ALA A 33 10.70 23.23 15.86
C ALA A 33 10.14 24.60 15.50
N SER A 34 8.93 24.69 14.94
CA SER A 34 8.27 25.95 14.58
C SER A 34 8.05 26.89 15.77
N SER A 35 7.96 26.36 16.99
CA SER A 35 7.85 27.19 18.20
C SER A 35 9.18 27.83 18.62
N LEU A 36 10.31 27.33 18.10
CA LEU A 36 11.65 27.75 18.47
C LEU A 36 12.17 28.79 17.46
N ARG A 37 12.30 30.04 17.88
CA ARG A 37 12.80 31.15 17.04
C ARG A 37 14.33 31.15 16.88
N ARG A 38 14.92 30.02 16.48
CA ARG A 38 16.37 29.90 16.22
C ARG A 38 16.63 29.03 14.99
N PRO A 39 17.79 29.16 14.32
CA PRO A 39 18.15 28.27 13.23
C PRO A 39 18.16 26.80 13.69
N ILE A 40 17.40 25.94 13.00
CA ILE A 40 17.23 24.52 13.33
C ILE A 40 17.55 23.68 12.10
N LYS A 41 18.25 22.57 12.32
CA LYS A 41 18.48 21.52 11.32
C LYS A 41 17.77 20.25 11.79
N ILE A 42 16.77 19.81 11.04
CA ILE A 42 16.11 18.52 11.24
C ILE A 42 16.79 17.54 10.30
N TRP A 43 17.22 16.40 10.86
CA TRP A 43 17.86 15.34 10.09
C TRP A 43 16.95 14.13 10.04
N THR A 44 16.82 13.52 8.87
CA THR A 44 16.09 12.26 8.63
C THR A 44 16.98 11.33 7.83
N ASP A 45 16.93 10.04 8.11
CA ASP A 45 17.59 9.00 7.31
C ASP A 45 16.68 8.41 6.22
N SER A 46 15.38 8.72 6.26
CA SER A 46 14.39 8.32 5.26
C SER A 46 14.50 9.13 3.97
N LEU A 47 15.34 8.65 3.05
CA LEU A 47 15.49 9.24 1.70
C LEU A 47 14.14 9.31 0.96
N SER A 48 13.29 8.28 1.13
CA SER A 48 11.94 8.24 0.53
C SER A 48 11.04 9.38 1.02
N SER A 49 11.11 9.72 2.32
CA SER A 49 10.34 10.84 2.88
C SER A 49 10.85 12.16 2.33
N LEU A 50 12.16 12.34 2.22
CA LEU A 50 12.75 13.53 1.62
C LEU A 50 12.29 13.69 0.16
N MET A 51 12.33 12.63 -0.64
CA MET A 51 11.89 12.67 -2.04
C MET A 51 10.40 12.99 -2.16
N ALA A 52 9.57 12.45 -1.26
CA ALA A 52 8.15 12.79 -1.20
C ALA A 52 7.92 14.28 -0.88
N ILE A 53 8.69 14.84 0.07
CA ILE A 53 8.63 16.26 0.46
C ILE A 53 9.18 17.18 -0.62
N LEU A 54 10.19 16.77 -1.38
CA LEU A 54 10.77 17.57 -2.47
C LEU A 54 9.90 17.54 -3.74
N ASN A 55 8.91 16.66 -3.83
CA ASN A 55 7.99 16.63 -4.97
C ASN A 55 7.16 17.92 -5.04
N PRO A 56 7.24 18.72 -6.11
CA PRO A 56 6.51 19.99 -6.23
C PRO A 56 4.99 19.83 -6.30
N LYS A 57 4.48 18.64 -6.58
CA LYS A 57 3.03 18.34 -6.63
C LYS A 57 2.71 17.16 -5.71
N PRO A 58 2.72 17.37 -4.38
CA PRO A 58 2.37 16.31 -3.45
C PRO A 58 0.88 15.96 -3.56
N HIS A 59 0.56 14.67 -3.56
CA HIS A 59 -0.82 14.18 -3.48
C HIS A 59 -1.28 13.94 -2.04
N HIS A 60 -0.34 13.89 -1.08
CA HIS A 60 -0.61 13.53 0.31
C HIS A 60 -0.71 14.78 1.19
N SER A 61 -1.83 14.94 1.91
CA SER A 61 -2.12 16.13 2.74
C SER A 61 -1.02 16.44 3.77
N MET A 62 -0.49 15.43 4.47
CA MET A 62 0.65 15.61 5.39
C MET A 62 1.91 16.17 4.71
N VAL A 63 2.18 15.79 3.46
CA VAL A 63 3.34 16.29 2.73
C VAL A 63 3.12 17.75 2.34
N CYS A 64 1.91 18.10 1.90
CA CYS A 64 1.53 19.50 1.67
C CYS A 64 1.74 20.34 2.93
N GLU A 65 1.30 19.83 4.09
CA GLU A 65 1.47 20.51 5.38
C GLU A 65 2.95 20.73 5.72
N ILE A 66 3.80 19.71 5.54
CA ILE A 66 5.25 19.81 5.75
C ILE A 66 5.86 20.87 4.83
N GLN A 67 5.51 20.87 3.55
CA GLN A 67 6.00 21.88 2.59
C GLN A 67 5.58 23.29 3.01
N THR A 68 4.33 23.48 3.43
CA THR A 68 3.85 24.77 3.96
C THR A 68 4.65 25.18 5.21
N LEU A 69 4.86 24.27 6.17
CA LEU A 69 5.64 24.55 7.38
C LEU A 69 7.07 24.96 7.05
N LEU A 70 7.75 24.24 6.16
CA LEU A 70 9.10 24.56 5.71
C LEU A 70 9.14 25.90 4.95
N PHE A 71 8.11 26.20 4.16
CA PHE A 71 8.03 27.46 3.44
C PHE A 71 7.87 28.66 4.38
N SER A 72 7.01 28.53 5.39
CA SER A 72 6.74 29.57 6.40
C SER A 72 7.89 29.77 7.38
N HIS A 73 8.64 28.72 7.71
CA HIS A 73 9.72 28.77 8.71
C HIS A 73 11.11 28.63 8.06
N LYS A 74 11.58 29.70 7.42
CA LYS A 74 12.87 29.72 6.68
C LYS A 74 14.12 29.40 7.53
N HIS A 75 14.00 29.48 8.85
CA HIS A 75 15.08 29.14 9.79
C HIS A 75 15.20 27.63 10.06
N ILE A 76 14.24 26.82 9.58
CA ILE A 76 14.26 25.37 9.72
C ILE A 76 14.72 24.74 8.41
N HIS A 77 15.74 23.89 8.48
CA HIS A 77 16.26 23.17 7.34
C HIS A 77 16.14 21.66 7.55
N LEU A 78 15.46 21.00 6.62
CA LEU A 78 15.43 19.54 6.55
C LEU A 78 16.66 19.04 5.78
N ARG A 79 17.38 18.06 6.33
CA ARG A 79 18.55 17.43 5.70
C ARG A 79 18.46 15.92 5.80
N TRP A 80 19.08 15.27 4.83
CA TRP A 80 19.27 13.83 4.86
C TRP A 80 20.56 13.45 5.56
N LEU A 81 20.51 12.40 6.35
CA LEU A 81 21.66 11.74 6.96
C LEU A 81 21.66 10.27 6.54
N LYS A 82 22.83 9.64 6.44
CA LYS A 82 22.89 8.22 6.10
C LYS A 82 22.56 7.37 7.33
N ALA A 83 21.59 6.46 7.20
CA ALA A 83 21.25 5.50 8.24
C ALA A 83 22.47 4.66 8.67
N HIS A 84 22.48 4.22 9.93
CA HIS A 84 23.44 3.24 10.47
C HIS A 84 24.93 3.62 10.39
N VAL A 85 25.25 4.92 10.42
CA VAL A 85 26.64 5.41 10.54
C VAL A 85 26.94 5.87 11.97
N SER A 86 26.32 5.22 12.96
CA SER A 86 26.50 5.50 14.40
C SER A 86 26.27 6.95 14.84
N TYR A 87 25.37 7.67 14.16
CA TYR A 87 24.91 8.96 14.64
C TYR A 87 23.98 8.76 15.84
N LEU A 88 24.46 9.12 17.03
CA LEU A 88 23.75 8.87 18.29
C LEU A 88 22.32 9.44 18.34
N GLY A 89 22.06 10.57 17.66
CA GLY A 89 20.70 11.12 17.53
C GLY A 89 19.77 10.26 16.68
N ASN A 90 20.28 9.65 15.60
CA ASN A 90 19.51 8.73 14.75
C ASN A 90 19.23 7.44 15.50
N GLU A 91 20.24 6.86 16.15
CA GLU A 91 20.09 5.63 16.93
C GLU A 91 19.09 5.81 18.07
N CYS A 92 19.06 6.98 18.70
CA CYS A 92 18.06 7.32 19.71
C CYS A 92 16.64 7.39 19.12
N ALA A 93 16.47 8.00 17.94
CA ALA A 93 15.18 8.05 17.25
C ALA A 93 14.71 6.64 16.84
N ASP A 94 15.59 5.81 16.30
CA ASP A 94 15.31 4.41 15.94
C ASP A 94 14.91 3.58 17.17
N GLN A 95 15.60 3.80 18.29
CA GLN A 95 15.29 3.12 19.54
C GLN A 95 13.91 3.53 20.08
N LEU A 96 13.58 4.81 20.06
CA LEU A 96 12.23 5.29 20.42
C LEU A 96 11.15 4.69 19.51
N ALA A 97 11.41 4.63 18.19
CA ALA A 97 10.49 4.02 17.24
C ALA A 97 10.28 2.51 17.51
N LYS A 98 11.30 1.79 17.96
CA LYS A 98 11.19 0.37 18.36
C LYS A 98 10.44 0.19 19.68
N GLU A 99 10.72 1.05 20.66
CA GLU A 99 10.11 0.96 21.99
C GLU A 99 8.61 1.23 21.95
N VAL A 100 8.18 2.23 21.17
CA VAL A 100 6.77 2.62 21.09
C VAL A 100 5.88 1.53 20.50
N ILE A 101 6.42 0.63 19.68
CA ILE A 101 5.66 -0.51 19.13
C ILE A 101 5.14 -1.42 20.26
N THR A 102 5.96 -1.63 21.30
CA THR A 102 5.64 -2.55 22.42
C THR A 102 4.96 -1.84 23.58
N LYS A 103 5.39 -0.62 23.92
CA LYS A 103 5.01 0.08 25.16
C LYS A 103 4.14 1.32 24.94
N GLY A 104 3.99 1.78 23.70
CA GLY A 104 3.31 3.04 23.40
C GLY A 104 1.79 2.93 23.34
N ASP A 105 1.13 4.01 23.72
CA ASP A 105 -0.30 4.17 23.51
C ASP A 105 -0.61 4.34 22.01
N PRO A 106 -1.69 3.71 21.51
CA PRO A 106 -2.11 3.86 20.12
C PRO A 106 -2.34 5.32 19.74
N PHE A 107 -1.65 5.76 18.70
CA PHE A 107 -1.87 7.04 18.05
C PHE A 107 -2.67 6.82 16.77
N LEU A 108 -3.87 7.39 16.72
CA LEU A 108 -4.77 7.24 15.58
C LEU A 108 -4.33 8.09 14.40
N LEU A 109 -3.73 7.43 13.41
CA LEU A 109 -3.44 8.00 12.11
C LEU A 109 -4.31 7.31 11.04
N PRO A 110 -4.98 8.05 10.14
CA PRO A 110 -5.79 7.44 9.10
C PRO A 110 -5.00 6.41 8.28
N LYS A 111 -5.62 5.28 7.99
CA LYS A 111 -5.01 4.23 7.17
C LYS A 111 -4.68 4.78 5.78
N PRO A 112 -3.56 4.37 5.17
CA PRO A 112 -3.20 4.86 3.85
C PRO A 112 -4.22 4.37 2.82
N LEU A 113 -4.45 5.18 1.78
CA LEU A 113 -5.39 4.83 0.70
C LEU A 113 -5.04 3.50 0.03
N SER A 114 -3.75 3.17 -0.06
CA SER A 114 -3.27 1.89 -0.59
C SER A 114 -3.79 0.70 0.22
N TYR A 115 -3.82 0.81 1.55
CA TYR A 115 -4.35 -0.22 2.43
C TYR A 115 -5.86 -0.40 2.24
N LEU A 116 -6.63 0.71 2.20
CA LEU A 116 -8.07 0.62 1.94
C LEU A 116 -8.36 -0.02 0.57
N LYS A 117 -7.59 0.32 -0.45
CA LYS A 117 -7.69 -0.31 -1.78
C LYS A 117 -7.35 -1.80 -1.74
N SER A 118 -6.35 -2.23 -0.96
CA SER A 118 -6.01 -3.65 -0.84
C SER A 118 -7.10 -4.43 -0.12
N GLU A 119 -7.70 -3.88 0.94
CA GLU A 119 -8.80 -4.51 1.67
C GLU A 119 -10.03 -4.70 0.77
N ILE A 120 -10.44 -3.65 0.06
CA ILE A 120 -11.57 -3.73 -0.88
C ILE A 120 -11.29 -4.76 -1.96
N LYS A 121 -10.08 -4.75 -2.53
CA LYS A 121 -9.67 -5.73 -3.54
C LYS A 121 -9.70 -7.16 -2.99
N SER A 122 -9.23 -7.36 -1.76
CA SER A 122 -9.22 -8.66 -1.09
C SER A 122 -10.64 -9.16 -0.84
N ALA A 123 -11.53 -8.31 -0.33
CA ALA A 123 -12.93 -8.64 -0.11
C ALA A 123 -13.65 -8.98 -1.42
N ALA A 124 -13.44 -8.18 -2.48
CA ALA A 124 -14.01 -8.45 -3.79
C ALA A 124 -13.51 -9.77 -4.39
N LEU A 125 -12.21 -10.08 -4.25
CA LEU A 125 -11.64 -11.36 -4.66
C LEU A 125 -12.20 -12.53 -3.87
N SER A 126 -12.41 -12.37 -2.57
CA SER A 126 -13.03 -13.41 -1.72
C SER A 126 -14.45 -13.71 -2.20
N ILE A 127 -15.28 -12.66 -2.37
CA ILE A 127 -16.65 -12.81 -2.87
C ILE A 127 -16.66 -13.47 -4.24
N TRP A 128 -15.73 -13.09 -5.12
CA TRP A 128 -15.62 -13.71 -6.43
C TRP A 128 -15.20 -15.18 -6.34
N GLN A 129 -14.24 -15.52 -5.46
CA GLN A 129 -13.82 -16.89 -5.22
C GLN A 129 -14.98 -17.74 -4.68
N ASP A 130 -15.74 -17.23 -3.71
CA ASP A 130 -16.89 -17.93 -3.13
C ASP A 130 -17.97 -18.20 -4.19
N ASN A 131 -18.27 -17.22 -5.03
CA ASN A 131 -19.17 -17.39 -6.17
C ASN A 131 -18.60 -18.37 -7.21
N TRP A 132 -17.28 -18.36 -7.40
CA TRP A 132 -16.61 -19.25 -8.34
C TRP A 132 -16.64 -20.70 -7.88
N ASP A 133 -16.46 -20.95 -6.59
CA ASP A 133 -16.48 -22.30 -6.02
C ASP A 133 -17.90 -22.87 -5.94
N ASN A 134 -18.89 -22.04 -5.59
CA ASN A 134 -20.26 -22.51 -5.36
C ASN A 134 -21.20 -22.32 -6.55
N GLY A 135 -20.76 -21.64 -7.62
CA GLY A 135 -21.58 -21.43 -8.82
C GLY A 135 -21.84 -22.72 -9.60
N GLU A 136 -22.95 -22.79 -10.33
CA GLU A 136 -23.26 -23.92 -11.21
C GLU A 136 -22.76 -23.73 -12.65
N THR A 137 -22.46 -22.49 -13.04
CA THR A 137 -22.00 -22.16 -14.39
C THR A 137 -20.48 -22.23 -14.51
N GLY A 138 -19.99 -22.51 -15.72
CA GLY A 138 -18.56 -22.49 -16.02
C GLY A 138 -17.72 -23.56 -15.31
N ARG A 139 -18.31 -24.69 -14.89
CA ARG A 139 -17.62 -25.74 -14.12
C ARG A 139 -16.39 -26.32 -14.82
N SER A 140 -16.45 -26.52 -16.14
CA SER A 140 -15.27 -26.97 -16.92
C SER A 140 -14.08 -26.00 -16.81
N THR A 141 -14.37 -24.70 -16.76
CA THR A 141 -13.35 -23.66 -16.55
C THR A 141 -12.88 -23.64 -15.09
N HIS A 142 -13.76 -23.90 -14.12
CA HIS A 142 -13.40 -24.00 -12.70
C HIS A 142 -12.47 -25.18 -12.43
N ASP A 143 -12.74 -26.34 -13.02
CA ASP A 143 -11.91 -27.55 -12.88
C ASP A 143 -10.45 -27.30 -13.32
N ILE A 144 -10.26 -26.45 -14.34
CA ILE A 144 -8.95 -26.10 -14.90
C ILE A 144 -8.32 -24.92 -14.15
N GLY A 145 -9.13 -23.95 -13.72
CA GLY A 145 -8.70 -22.74 -13.04
C GLY A 145 -9.55 -22.46 -11.80
N PRO A 146 -9.35 -23.19 -10.69
CA PRO A 146 -10.22 -23.10 -9.51
C PRO A 146 -9.99 -21.81 -8.71
N ARG A 147 -8.87 -21.10 -8.94
CA ARG A 147 -8.54 -19.88 -8.22
C ARG A 147 -8.78 -18.64 -9.07
N VAL A 148 -9.61 -17.74 -8.58
CA VAL A 148 -9.83 -16.43 -9.21
C VAL A 148 -8.60 -15.55 -9.05
N SER A 149 -8.31 -14.76 -10.07
CA SER A 149 -7.13 -13.92 -10.10
C SER A 149 -7.35 -12.72 -11.03
N ASN A 150 -6.80 -11.57 -10.65
CA ASN A 150 -6.77 -10.38 -11.51
C ASN A 150 -5.65 -10.43 -12.56
N LYS A 151 -4.81 -11.47 -12.55
CA LYS A 151 -3.78 -11.69 -13.56
C LYS A 151 -4.36 -12.55 -14.69
N PRO A 152 -4.15 -12.18 -15.96
CA PRO A 152 -4.55 -13.03 -17.06
C PRO A 152 -3.76 -14.34 -17.02
N VAL A 153 -4.42 -15.44 -17.35
CA VAL A 153 -3.85 -16.80 -17.29
C VAL A 153 -2.89 -17.08 -18.46
N GLY A 154 -2.78 -16.16 -19.42
CA GLY A 154 -1.87 -16.27 -20.56
C GLY A 154 -2.32 -17.25 -21.64
N TRP A 155 -3.56 -17.73 -21.58
CA TRP A 155 -4.13 -18.63 -22.58
C TRP A 155 -4.31 -17.94 -23.94
N ASN A 156 -4.00 -18.67 -25.01
CA ASN A 156 -4.32 -18.25 -26.36
C ASN A 156 -5.82 -18.40 -26.64
N ARG A 157 -6.26 -17.93 -27.82
CA ARG A 157 -7.68 -17.94 -28.19
C ARG A 157 -8.25 -19.36 -28.19
N GLU A 158 -7.48 -20.32 -28.69
CA GLU A 158 -7.89 -21.69 -28.86
C GLU A 158 -8.11 -22.38 -27.51
N GLU A 159 -7.16 -22.18 -26.59
CA GLU A 159 -7.23 -22.64 -25.21
C GLU A 159 -8.42 -22.03 -24.47
N ILE A 160 -8.66 -20.72 -24.61
CA ILE A 160 -9.82 -20.06 -24.01
C ILE A 160 -11.12 -20.68 -24.54
N MET A 161 -11.26 -20.83 -25.86
CA MET A 161 -12.47 -21.40 -26.46
C MET A 161 -12.67 -22.87 -26.06
N PHE A 162 -11.59 -23.64 -25.92
CA PHE A 162 -11.65 -25.03 -25.47
C PHE A 162 -12.12 -25.12 -24.01
N VAL A 163 -11.44 -24.42 -23.09
CA VAL A 163 -11.72 -24.48 -21.65
C VAL A 163 -13.12 -23.98 -21.30
N THR A 164 -13.55 -22.91 -21.95
CA THR A 164 -14.88 -22.32 -21.76
C THR A 164 -15.99 -23.10 -22.48
N GLY A 165 -15.64 -24.13 -23.25
CA GLY A 165 -16.58 -24.95 -24.01
C GLY A 165 -17.26 -24.19 -25.15
N HIS A 166 -16.63 -23.12 -25.66
CA HIS A 166 -17.09 -22.30 -26.79
C HIS A 166 -16.52 -22.74 -28.16
N TRP A 167 -15.82 -23.87 -28.20
CA TRP A 167 -15.34 -24.46 -29.44
C TRP A 167 -16.51 -24.87 -30.36
N PRO A 168 -16.36 -24.89 -31.70
CA PRO A 168 -17.39 -25.31 -32.65
C PRO A 168 -17.71 -26.83 -32.60
N PHE A 169 -17.89 -27.38 -31.40
CA PHE A 169 -18.38 -28.74 -31.24
C PHE A 169 -19.89 -28.80 -31.46
N PRO A 170 -20.41 -29.91 -32.03
CA PRO A 170 -21.85 -30.12 -32.19
C PRO A 170 -22.63 -29.98 -30.87
N SER A 171 -22.03 -30.39 -29.76
CA SER A 171 -22.59 -30.24 -28.40
C SER A 171 -22.81 -28.79 -28.00
N TYR A 172 -21.88 -27.89 -28.33
CA TYR A 172 -22.01 -26.46 -28.09
C TYR A 172 -23.17 -25.87 -28.91
N PHE A 173 -23.22 -26.15 -30.22
CA PHE A 173 -24.29 -25.64 -31.09
C PHE A 173 -25.66 -26.17 -30.68
N HIS A 174 -25.76 -27.43 -30.26
CA HIS A 174 -26.99 -28.00 -29.72
C HIS A 174 -27.44 -27.29 -28.44
N ARG A 175 -26.53 -27.00 -27.50
CA ARG A 175 -26.84 -26.27 -26.25
C ARG A 175 -27.47 -24.90 -26.51
N PHE A 176 -27.11 -24.23 -27.60
CA PHE A 176 -27.67 -22.93 -27.99
C PHE A 176 -28.78 -23.02 -29.05
N ASN A 177 -29.35 -24.20 -29.27
CA ASN A 177 -30.42 -24.44 -30.25
C ASN A 177 -30.05 -24.05 -31.69
N LEU A 178 -28.76 -24.05 -32.03
CA LEU A 178 -28.25 -23.81 -33.38
C LEU A 178 -28.16 -25.11 -34.20
N ARG A 179 -28.35 -26.27 -33.56
CA ARG A 179 -28.36 -27.59 -34.20
C ARG A 179 -29.31 -28.55 -33.46
N THR A 180 -29.93 -29.48 -34.17
CA THR A 180 -30.94 -30.42 -33.63
C THR A 180 -30.37 -31.55 -32.77
N HIS A 181 -29.10 -31.93 -32.98
CA HIS A 181 -28.43 -32.97 -32.19
C HIS A 181 -27.00 -32.57 -31.84
N GLY A 182 -26.54 -32.94 -30.64
CA GLY A 182 -25.22 -32.64 -30.11
C GLY A 182 -24.13 -33.66 -30.44
N ASN A 183 -24.45 -34.71 -31.20
CA ASN A 183 -23.54 -35.80 -31.51
C ASN A 183 -22.60 -35.44 -32.65
N CYS A 184 -21.35 -35.90 -32.58
CA CYS A 184 -20.42 -35.85 -33.70
C CYS A 184 -20.81 -36.88 -34.76
N SER A 185 -20.72 -36.49 -36.02
CA SER A 185 -20.74 -37.42 -37.16
C SER A 185 -19.36 -38.10 -37.20
N CYS A 186 -19.18 -39.14 -36.39
CA CYS A 186 -17.98 -39.98 -36.43
C CYS A 186 -17.95 -40.83 -37.70
#